data_AF-A0A2P6ASH8-F1
#
_entry.id   AF-A0A2P6ASH8-F1
#
_cell.length_a   1.000
_cell.length_b   1.000
_cell.length_c   1.000
_cell.angle_alpha   90.00
_cell.angle_beta   90.00
_cell.angle_gamma   90.00
#
_symmetry.space_group_name_H-M   'P 1'
#
loop_
_entity.id
_entity.type
_entity.pdbx_description
1 polymer ?
#
loop_
_entity_poly.entity_id
_entity_poly.type
_entity_poly.pdbx_seq_one_letter_code
_entity_poly.pdbx_strand_id
1 'polypeptide(L)'
;MDRAYTAPVSPVEQLQAAAAEYLKFYLDYPDYFRLLAFPPEQARNAASVEMNAQIARRVDEQNERMVNALRTGMDAGLIRPADPRELATALWASWNGMISLGWRNDSLRRDPESLRKLIELATGVISAGLLLPETRAR
;
A
#
# COMPACT_ATOMS: atom_id res chain seq x y z
N MET A 1 2.00 16.73 -25.21
CA MET A 1 2.50 15.38 -25.57
C MET A 1 4.03 15.45 -25.67
N ASP A 2 4.75 15.59 -24.56
CA ASP A 2 6.23 15.57 -24.54
C ASP A 2 6.81 15.32 -23.13
N ARG A 3 6.10 14.54 -22.30
CA ARG A 3 6.61 14.01 -21.02
C ARG A 3 6.55 12.48 -20.96
N ALA A 4 6.38 11.84 -22.11
CA ALA A 4 6.24 10.39 -22.25
C ALA A 4 7.56 9.61 -22.09
N TYR A 5 8.68 10.28 -21.77
CA TYR A 5 9.99 9.68 -21.51
C TYR A 5 10.61 10.10 -20.17
N THR A 6 9.79 10.42 -19.17
CA THR A 6 10.30 10.53 -17.80
C THR A 6 10.59 9.11 -17.31
N ALA A 7 11.84 8.83 -16.93
CA ALA A 7 12.41 7.52 -16.63
C ALA A 7 11.45 6.55 -15.91
N PRO A 8 11.58 5.22 -16.11
CA PRO A 8 10.83 4.28 -15.30
C PRO A 8 11.18 4.54 -13.83
N VAL A 9 10.20 5.08 -13.09
CA VAL A 9 10.23 5.23 -11.63
C VAL A 9 10.61 3.85 -11.11
N SER A 10 11.71 3.75 -10.38
CA SER A 10 12.22 2.46 -9.90
C SER A 10 11.11 1.75 -9.11
N PRO A 11 11.10 0.40 -9.05
CA PRO A 11 10.08 -0.31 -8.29
C PRO A 11 9.94 0.19 -6.83
N VAL A 12 11.05 0.65 -6.23
CA VAL A 12 11.05 1.26 -4.89
C VAL A 12 10.31 2.59 -4.87
N GLU A 13 10.59 3.48 -5.80
CA GLU A 13 9.90 4.78 -5.87
C GLU A 13 8.41 4.61 -6.16
N GLN A 14 8.01 3.57 -6.92
CA GLN A 14 6.60 3.24 -7.12
C GLN A 14 5.93 2.78 -5.83
N LEU A 15 6.58 1.91 -5.04
CA LEU A 15 6.07 1.46 -3.74
C LEU A 15 6.00 2.61 -2.74
N GLN A 16 6.99 3.51 -2.72
CA GLN A 16 7.00 4.70 -1.88
C GLN A 16 5.87 5.66 -2.26
N ALA A 17 5.65 5.90 -3.56
CA ALA A 17 4.55 6.72 -4.04
C ALA A 17 3.19 6.11 -3.66
N ALA A 18 3.02 4.78 -3.82
CA ALA A 18 1.80 4.09 -3.41
C ALA A 18 1.53 4.23 -1.90
N ALA A 19 2.56 4.05 -1.07
CA ALA A 19 2.45 4.20 0.38
C ALA A 19 2.08 5.64 0.79
N ALA A 20 2.66 6.65 0.12
CA ALA A 20 2.39 8.06 0.37
C ALA A 20 0.95 8.45 -0.01
N GLU A 21 0.46 8.01 -1.17
CA GLU A 21 -0.94 8.22 -1.58
C GLU A 21 -1.91 7.53 -0.62
N TYR A 22 -1.55 6.35 -0.11
CA TYR A 22 -2.38 5.63 0.84
C TYR A 22 -2.48 6.33 2.21
N LEU A 23 -1.36 6.87 2.71
CA LEU A 23 -1.37 7.74 3.88
C LEU A 23 -2.18 9.01 3.63
N LYS A 24 -2.04 9.64 2.45
CA LYS A 24 -2.82 10.82 2.09
C LYS A 24 -4.33 10.53 2.12
N PHE A 25 -4.76 9.39 1.58
CA PHE A 25 -6.15 8.97 1.64
C PHE A 25 -6.68 8.89 3.08
N TYR A 26 -5.89 8.33 4.02
CA TYR A 26 -6.24 8.36 5.44
C TYR A 26 -6.38 9.78 6.00
N LEU A 27 -5.43 10.67 5.69
CA LEU A 27 -5.44 12.03 6.22
C LEU A 27 -6.62 12.86 5.69
N ASP A 28 -6.96 12.68 4.42
CA ASP A 28 -8.07 13.39 3.78
C ASP A 28 -9.44 12.79 4.16
N TYR A 29 -9.52 11.46 4.34
CA TYR A 29 -10.78 10.73 4.52
C TYR A 29 -10.68 9.66 5.63
N PRO A 30 -10.45 10.05 6.90
CA PRO A 30 -10.12 9.11 7.98
C PRO A 30 -11.22 8.10 8.27
N ASP A 31 -12.50 8.48 8.17
CA ASP A 31 -13.62 7.58 8.45
C ASP A 31 -13.79 6.53 7.34
N TYR A 32 -13.60 6.91 6.08
CA TYR A 32 -13.60 5.99 4.95
C TYR A 32 -12.44 5.00 5.03
N PHE A 33 -11.25 5.48 5.43
CA PHE A 33 -10.10 4.61 5.66
C PHE A 33 -10.40 3.57 6.74
N ARG A 34 -11.02 3.95 7.87
CA ARG A 34 -11.35 3.00 8.94
C ARG A 34 -12.31 1.91 8.47
N LEU A 35 -13.35 2.28 7.70
CA LEU A 35 -14.28 1.33 7.10
C LEU A 35 -13.59 0.35 6.16
N LEU A 36 -12.59 0.84 5.41
CA LEU A 36 -11.81 0.05 4.47
C LEU A 36 -10.81 -0.88 5.17
N ALA A 37 -10.04 -0.37 6.13
CA ALA A 37 -8.99 -1.11 6.81
C ALA A 37 -9.53 -2.11 7.85
N PHE A 38 -10.64 -1.77 8.50
CA PHE A 38 -11.27 -2.58 9.53
C PHE A 38 -12.80 -2.54 9.35
N PRO A 39 -13.32 -3.24 8.33
CA PRO A 39 -14.75 -3.27 8.08
C PRO A 39 -15.50 -3.85 9.30
N PRO A 40 -16.66 -3.31 9.67
CA PRO A 40 -17.41 -3.80 10.83
C PRO A 40 -17.89 -5.24 10.63
N GLU A 41 -17.74 -6.07 11.67
CA GLU A 41 -18.10 -7.50 11.66
C GLU A 41 -19.58 -7.77 11.31
N GLN A 42 -20.47 -6.85 11.67
CA GLN A 42 -21.92 -7.02 11.50
C GLN A 42 -22.48 -5.88 10.65
N ALA A 43 -22.64 -6.15 9.36
CA ALA A 43 -23.46 -5.31 8.49
C ALA A 43 -24.91 -5.38 8.99
N ARG A 44 -25.46 -4.25 9.43
CA ARG A 44 -26.76 -4.20 10.14
C ARG A 44 -27.97 -4.33 9.20
N ASN A 45 -27.77 -4.22 7.89
CA ASN A 45 -28.80 -4.36 6.87
C ASN A 45 -28.19 -4.69 5.49
N ALA A 46 -29.03 -5.06 4.52
CA ALA A 46 -28.62 -5.43 3.16
C ALA A 46 -27.83 -4.30 2.46
N ALA A 47 -28.20 -3.04 2.66
CA ALA A 47 -27.46 -1.89 2.13
C ALA A 47 -26.03 -1.79 2.68
N SER A 48 -25.81 -2.16 3.95
CA SER A 48 -24.48 -2.18 4.57
C SER A 48 -23.61 -3.32 4.02
N VAL A 49 -24.22 -4.48 3.74
CA VAL A 49 -23.51 -5.61 3.10
C VAL A 49 -23.07 -5.21 1.69
N GLU A 50 -23.97 -4.62 0.91
CA GLU A 50 -23.67 -4.18 -0.45
C GLU A 50 -22.60 -3.09 -0.49
N MET A 51 -22.67 -2.12 0.43
CA MET A 51 -21.65 -1.08 0.59
C MET A 51 -20.28 -1.66 0.93
N ASN A 52 -20.19 -2.59 1.89
CA ASN A 52 -18.94 -3.25 2.24
C ASN A 52 -18.36 -4.03 1.04
N ALA A 53 -19.21 -4.74 0.28
CA ALA A 53 -18.78 -5.45 -0.92
C ALA A 53 -18.30 -4.50 -2.04
N GLN A 54 -18.94 -3.34 -2.19
CA GLN A 54 -18.48 -2.30 -3.13
C GLN A 54 -17.13 -1.71 -2.72
N ILE A 55 -16.92 -1.44 -1.43
CA ILE A 55 -15.64 -0.97 -0.90
C ILE A 55 -14.56 -2.03 -1.15
N ALA A 56 -14.82 -3.30 -0.81
CA ALA A 56 -13.89 -4.40 -1.02
C ALA A 56 -13.50 -4.54 -2.51
N ARG A 57 -14.46 -4.47 -3.43
CA ARG A 57 -14.17 -4.50 -4.89
C ARG A 57 -13.28 -3.35 -5.33
N ARG A 58 -13.56 -2.12 -4.88
CA ARG A 58 -12.72 -0.95 -5.22
C ARG A 58 -11.31 -1.06 -4.67
N VAL A 59 -11.16 -1.64 -3.48
CA VAL A 59 -9.85 -1.94 -2.88
C VAL A 59 -9.12 -2.98 -3.73
N ASP A 60 -9.81 -4.03 -4.13
CA ASP A 60 -9.25 -5.09 -4.98
C ASP A 60 -8.76 -4.52 -6.32
N GLU A 61 -9.57 -3.67 -6.97
CA GLU A 61 -9.20 -2.95 -8.20
C GLU A 61 -7.94 -2.06 -8.04
N GLN A 62 -7.72 -1.45 -6.87
CA GLN A 62 -6.49 -0.70 -6.60
C GLN A 62 -5.31 -1.62 -6.28
N ASN A 63 -5.55 -2.70 -5.54
CA ASN A 63 -4.53 -3.71 -5.25
C ASN A 63 -4.03 -4.38 -6.53
N GLU A 64 -4.88 -4.58 -7.54
CA GLU A 64 -4.47 -5.08 -8.86
C GLU A 64 -3.36 -4.24 -9.50
N ARG A 65 -3.37 -2.92 -9.30
CA ARG A 65 -2.30 -2.04 -9.82
C ARG A 65 -0.97 -2.33 -9.14
N MET A 66 -0.98 -2.53 -7.82
CA MET A 66 0.21 -2.91 -7.06
C MET A 66 0.69 -4.32 -7.45
N VAL A 67 -0.22 -5.28 -7.61
CA VAL A 67 0.09 -6.64 -8.10
C VAL A 67 0.78 -6.58 -9.47
N ASN A 68 0.25 -5.78 -10.39
CA ASN A 68 0.82 -5.62 -11.73
C ASN A 68 2.23 -5.00 -11.68
N ALA A 69 2.44 -3.96 -10.87
CA ALA A 69 3.75 -3.34 -10.70
C ALA A 69 4.78 -4.31 -10.11
N LEU A 70 4.39 -5.08 -9.09
CA LEU A 70 5.24 -6.12 -8.49
C LEU A 70 5.61 -7.19 -9.52
N ARG A 71 4.63 -7.70 -10.27
CA ARG A 71 4.87 -8.69 -11.32
C ARG A 71 5.83 -8.16 -12.39
N THR A 72 5.63 -6.94 -12.88
CA THR A 72 6.55 -6.32 -13.84
C THR A 72 7.98 -6.20 -13.28
N GLY A 73 8.13 -5.84 -12.00
CA GLY A 73 9.45 -5.80 -11.35
C GLY A 73 10.09 -7.18 -11.21
N MET A 74 9.30 -8.22 -10.97
CA MET A 74 9.78 -9.62 -10.92
C MET A 74 10.19 -10.12 -12.31
N ASP A 75 9.38 -9.87 -13.34
CA ASP A 75 9.65 -10.25 -14.73
C ASP A 75 10.92 -9.57 -15.27
N ALA A 76 11.19 -8.35 -14.81
CA ALA A 76 12.41 -7.60 -15.14
C ALA A 76 13.65 -8.03 -14.31
N GLY A 77 13.51 -8.96 -13.36
CA GLY A 77 14.59 -9.39 -12.47
C GLY A 77 15.03 -8.35 -11.45
N LEU A 78 14.21 -7.31 -11.22
CA LEU A 78 14.49 -6.23 -10.25
C LEU A 78 13.99 -6.57 -8.85
N ILE A 79 12.92 -7.36 -8.77
CA ILE A 79 12.29 -7.83 -7.52
C ILE A 79 12.50 -9.34 -7.40
N ARG A 80 12.77 -9.81 -6.17
CA ARG A 80 12.85 -11.24 -5.85
C ARG A 80 11.56 -11.98 -6.24
N PRO A 81 11.65 -13.21 -6.80
CA PRO A 81 10.47 -14.02 -7.09
C PRO A 81 9.62 -14.29 -5.83
N ALA A 82 8.32 -14.04 -5.93
CA ALA A 82 7.31 -14.30 -4.90
C ALA A 82 5.92 -14.35 -5.56
N ASP A 83 4.88 -14.72 -4.81
CA ASP A 83 3.51 -14.51 -5.25
C ASP A 83 3.19 -13.00 -5.18
N PRO A 84 2.86 -12.33 -6.31
CA PRO A 84 2.64 -10.89 -6.31
C PRO A 84 1.36 -10.46 -5.59
N ARG A 85 0.33 -11.33 -5.49
CA ARG A 85 -0.90 -11.05 -4.74
C ARG A 85 -0.65 -11.15 -3.25
N GLU A 86 0.05 -12.19 -2.80
CA GLU A 86 0.41 -12.33 -1.38
C GLU A 86 1.31 -11.16 -0.94
N LEU A 87 2.29 -10.79 -1.76
CA LEU A 87 3.17 -9.66 -1.47
C LEU A 87 2.43 -8.32 -1.43
N ALA A 88 1.55 -8.06 -2.41
CA ALA A 88 0.68 -6.89 -2.41
C ALA A 88 -0.19 -6.84 -1.14
N THR A 89 -0.77 -7.97 -0.75
CA THR A 89 -1.59 -8.10 0.47
C THR A 89 -0.76 -7.82 1.72
N ALA A 90 0.46 -8.35 1.81
CA ALA A 90 1.35 -8.13 2.95
C ALA A 90 1.75 -6.65 3.09
N LEU A 91 2.08 -5.98 1.97
CA LEU A 91 2.38 -4.54 1.94
C LEU A 91 1.19 -3.72 2.41
N TRP A 92 0.02 -3.96 1.83
CA TRP A 92 -1.22 -3.26 2.17
C TRP A 92 -1.63 -3.46 3.63
N ALA A 93 -1.60 -4.70 4.12
CA ALA A 93 -1.91 -5.02 5.52
C ALA A 93 -0.93 -4.35 6.49
N SER A 94 0.36 -4.30 6.14
CA SER A 94 1.38 -3.60 6.93
C SER A 94 1.09 -2.09 7.02
N TRP A 95 0.74 -1.45 5.90
CA TRP A 95 0.34 -0.04 5.89
C TRP A 95 -0.95 0.20 6.68
N ASN A 96 -1.96 -0.67 6.59
CA ASN A 96 -3.16 -0.58 7.42
C ASN A 96 -2.82 -0.58 8.91
N GLY A 97 -1.98 -1.52 9.35
CA GLY A 97 -1.53 -1.59 10.74
C GLY A 97 -0.80 -0.33 11.18
N MET A 98 0.14 0.16 10.39
CA MET A 98 0.91 1.38 10.71
C MET A 98 0.02 2.63 10.76
N ILE A 99 -0.85 2.82 9.76
CA ILE A 99 -1.77 3.96 9.69
C ILE A 99 -2.77 3.93 10.85
N SER A 100 -3.19 2.73 11.30
CA SER A 100 -4.12 2.59 12.43
C SER A 100 -3.61 3.21 13.74
N LEU A 101 -2.28 3.37 13.88
CA LEU A 101 -1.68 4.08 15.00
C LEU A 101 -2.16 5.54 15.08
N GLY A 102 -2.63 6.13 13.99
CA GLY A 102 -3.11 7.52 13.94
C GLY A 102 -4.41 7.80 14.69
N TRP A 103 -5.24 6.77 14.91
CA TRP A 103 -6.56 6.91 15.55
C TRP A 103 -6.71 6.12 16.86
N ARG A 104 -5.60 5.65 17.42
CA ARG A 104 -5.62 5.06 18.76
C ARG A 104 -6.10 6.07 19.81
N ASN A 105 -6.74 5.56 20.86
CA ASN A 105 -7.26 6.37 21.97
C ASN A 105 -6.34 6.34 23.21
N ASP A 106 -5.07 6.00 23.03
CA ASP A 106 -4.07 5.87 24.10
C ASP A 106 -2.75 6.54 23.73
N SER A 107 -1.76 6.44 24.62
CA SER A 107 -0.43 7.05 24.48
C SER A 107 0.40 6.52 23.31
N LEU A 108 -0.03 5.44 22.64
CA LEU A 108 0.65 4.90 21.46
C LEU A 108 0.18 5.56 20.16
N ARG A 109 -0.77 6.50 20.23
CA ARG A 109 -1.22 7.29 19.08
C ARG A 109 -0.04 8.02 18.43
N ARG A 110 0.01 7.98 17.10
CA ARG A 110 1.00 8.72 16.30
C ARG A 110 0.35 9.89 15.59
N ASP A 111 1.04 11.04 15.56
CA ASP A 111 0.64 12.18 14.76
C ASP A 111 0.93 11.93 13.26
N PRO A 112 0.34 12.72 12.34
CA PRO A 112 0.54 12.56 10.90
C PRO A 112 2.00 12.60 10.42
N GLU A 113 2.87 13.40 11.04
CA GLU A 113 4.27 13.49 10.65
C GLU A 113 5.02 12.21 11.08
N SER A 114 4.77 11.75 12.30
CA SER A 114 5.29 10.47 12.80
C SER A 114 4.84 9.28 11.95
N LEU A 115 3.58 9.26 11.51
CA LEU A 115 3.06 8.23 10.60
C LEU A 115 3.77 8.23 9.25
N ARG A 116 3.99 9.42 8.66
CA ARG A 116 4.71 9.56 7.39
C ARG A 116 6.11 8.96 7.48
N LYS A 117 6.88 9.36 8.50
CA LYS A 117 8.24 8.84 8.75
C LYS A 117 8.24 7.32 8.94
N LEU A 118 7.26 6.78 9.68
CA LEU A 118 7.14 5.35 9.91
C LEU A 118 6.88 4.57 8.61
N ILE A 119 5.95 5.05 7.78
CA ILE A 119 5.58 4.40 6.52
C ILE A 119 6.72 4.48 5.51
N GLU A 120 7.40 5.64 5.41
CA GLU A 120 8.59 5.80 4.57
C GLU A 120 9.69 4.83 4.97
N LEU A 121 10.00 4.75 6.27
CA LEU A 121 10.99 3.82 6.82
C LEU A 121 10.63 2.37 6.51
N ALA A 122 9.41 1.95 6.85
CA ALA A 122 8.96 0.58 6.66
C ALA A 122 8.95 0.18 5.18
N THR A 123 8.46 1.07 4.31
CA THR A 123 8.44 0.83 2.86
C THR A 123 9.86 0.74 2.31
N GLY A 124 10.79 1.58 2.79
CA GLY A 124 12.20 1.49 2.45
C GLY A 124 12.83 0.17 2.87
N VAL A 125 12.60 -0.29 4.11
CA VAL A 125 13.12 -1.57 4.62
C VAL A 125 12.56 -2.76 3.83
N ILE A 126 11.25 -2.79 3.60
CA ILE A 126 10.61 -3.88 2.83
C ILE A 126 11.13 -3.87 1.40
N SER A 127 11.21 -2.71 0.75
CA SER A 127 11.71 -2.57 -0.62
C SER A 127 13.17 -3.01 -0.73
N ALA A 128 14.04 -2.58 0.19
CA ALA A 128 15.44 -3.02 0.23
C ALA A 128 15.57 -4.53 0.44
N GLY A 129 14.65 -5.13 1.20
CA GLY A 129 14.52 -6.58 1.26
C GLY A 129 14.21 -7.14 -0.12
N LEU A 130 13.15 -6.67 -0.78
CA LEU A 130 12.62 -7.19 -2.02
C LEU A 130 13.52 -7.05 -3.25
N LEU A 131 14.38 -6.03 -3.30
CA LEU A 131 15.24 -5.79 -4.45
C LEU A 131 16.33 -6.86 -4.59
N LEU A 132 16.56 -7.29 -5.82
CA LEU A 132 17.76 -8.05 -6.16
C LEU A 132 18.92 -7.07 -6.38
N PRO A 133 20.16 -7.43 -5.98
CA PRO A 133 21.33 -6.64 -6.33
C PRO A 133 21.41 -6.51 -7.85
N GLU A 134 21.66 -5.31 -8.38
CA GLU A 134 21.95 -5.17 -9.80
C GLU A 134 23.10 -6.12 -10.14
N THR A 135 22.81 -7.10 -10.99
CA THR A 135 23.83 -7.99 -11.48
C THR A 135 24.70 -7.14 -12.40
N ARG A 136 25.79 -6.59 -11.87
CA ARG A 136 26.82 -5.99 -12.73
C ARG A 136 27.28 -7.09 -13.67
N ALA A 137 26.85 -7.00 -14.94
CA ALA A 137 27.43 -7.79 -16.01
C ALA A 137 28.95 -7.62 -15.91
N ARG A 138 29.63 -8.74 -15.62
CA ARG A 138 31.08 -8.84 -15.75
C ARG A 138 31.43 -9.03 -17.21
#